data_AF-A0A7G6T3Q0-F1
#
_entry.id   AF-A0A7G6T3Q0-F1
#
_cell.length_a   1.000
_cell.length_b   1.000
_cell.length_c   1.000
_cell.angle_alpha   90.00
_cell.angle_beta   90.00
_cell.angle_gamma   90.00
#
_symmetry.space_group_name_H-M   'P 1'
#
loop_
_entity.id
_entity.type
_entity.pdbx_description
1 polymer ?
#
loop_
_entity_poly.entity_id
_entity_poly.type
_entity_poly.pdbx_seq_one_letter_code
_entity_poly.pdbx_strand_id
1 'polypeptide(L)'
;MVLPVLRSLGVLTSSFLLGSVSLIGATSLDVGSASAQSTLLKQSTLLRKTQPSADALRFASVGGRTSVPYGWLDFCHRRPKECKVPALPATNVKLTAQNLRILNRINLKANNDIKPVSNFEHWGTMVDHWDYPVDGKGDCKIYALYKRKLLQEAGFPRQALLMTVVHDLDNEGHTILTVKTDKGDLVLDNLVDEIRPWNATGYYFLKRQSQQNPNIWLSINQRGGTPKTLTNVAKLVD
;
A
#
# COMPACT_ATOMS: atom_id res chain seq x y z
N MET A 1 39.12 -15.73 34.00
CA MET A 1 39.35 -14.41 34.59
C MET A 1 38.00 -13.81 34.91
N VAL A 2 37.78 -13.47 36.17
CA VAL A 2 36.49 -13.20 36.81
C VAL A 2 36.11 -11.72 36.64
N LEU A 3 34.80 -11.47 36.56
CA LEU A 3 34.02 -10.21 36.62
C LEU A 3 34.58 -9.13 37.59
N PRO A 4 34.17 -7.82 37.53
CA PRO A 4 32.76 -7.46 37.77
C PRO A 4 32.17 -6.18 37.13
N VAL A 5 30.84 -6.21 37.21
CA VAL A 5 29.82 -5.14 37.16
C VAL A 5 30.01 -4.14 38.30
N LEU A 6 29.69 -2.85 38.09
CA LEU A 6 29.18 -2.00 39.17
C LEU A 6 28.10 -1.01 38.67
N ARG A 7 26.98 -0.99 39.39
CA ARG A 7 25.82 -0.07 39.34
C ARG A 7 26.04 1.12 40.29
N SER A 8 25.08 2.08 40.27
CA SER A 8 24.59 2.97 41.37
C SER A 8 24.85 4.47 41.08
N LEU A 9 23.88 5.38 40.85
CA LEU A 9 22.72 5.94 41.59
C LEU A 9 23.00 7.36 42.14
N GLY A 10 22.04 8.28 41.91
CA GLY A 10 21.76 9.48 42.73
C GLY A 10 22.64 10.71 42.47
N VAL A 11 22.24 11.98 42.68
CA VAL A 11 21.09 12.63 43.35
C VAL A 11 20.96 14.07 42.80
N LEU A 12 19.75 14.63 42.96
CA LEU A 12 19.29 16.01 42.77
C LEU A 12 20.26 17.12 43.22
N THR A 13 20.10 18.34 42.67
CA THR A 13 19.68 19.52 43.46
C THR A 13 19.17 20.65 42.55
N SER A 14 18.10 21.29 43.02
CA SER A 14 17.48 22.51 42.49
C SER A 14 18.08 23.70 43.23
N SER A 15 18.21 24.86 42.58
CA SER A 15 18.47 26.13 43.28
C SER A 15 17.90 27.30 42.50
N PHE A 16 16.79 27.82 43.03
CA PHE A 16 16.26 29.15 42.79
C PHE A 16 17.20 30.20 43.41
N LEU A 17 17.44 31.31 42.71
CA LEU A 17 17.96 32.52 43.32
C LEU A 17 17.07 33.71 42.94
N LEU A 18 16.56 34.34 44.00
CA LEU A 18 15.78 35.57 44.01
C LEU A 18 16.68 36.76 43.64
N GLY A 19 16.14 37.68 42.82
CA GLY A 19 16.66 39.03 42.63
C GLY A 19 15.58 40.05 42.96
N SER A 20 15.82 40.83 44.01
CA SER A 20 14.91 41.77 44.66
C SER A 20 15.14 43.23 44.23
N VAL A 21 14.02 43.94 44.03
CA VAL A 21 13.68 45.29 44.54
C VAL A 21 14.43 46.52 44.00
N SER A 22 13.71 47.44 43.34
CA SER A 22 13.36 48.74 43.95
C SER A 22 12.45 49.64 43.11
N LEU A 23 11.62 50.35 43.85
CA LEU A 23 10.56 51.30 43.53
C LEU A 23 11.00 52.51 42.68
N ILE A 24 10.03 53.18 42.01
CA ILE A 24 9.46 54.49 42.39
C ILE A 24 8.41 54.90 41.34
N GLY A 25 7.27 55.45 41.79
CA GLY A 25 6.46 56.35 40.96
C GLY A 25 4.96 56.16 41.10
N ALA A 26 4.37 56.73 42.15
CA ALA A 26 2.93 56.87 42.29
C ALA A 26 2.44 58.13 41.55
N THR A 27 1.44 57.98 40.68
CA THR A 27 0.44 59.02 40.40
C THR A 27 -0.89 58.35 40.10
N SER A 28 -1.88 58.69 40.92
CA SER A 28 -3.27 58.29 40.84
C SER A 28 -4.01 59.09 39.76
N LEU A 29 -4.71 58.40 38.86
CA LEU A 29 -5.78 58.97 38.03
C LEU A 29 -6.95 57.97 38.02
N ASP A 30 -8.07 58.40 38.59
CA ASP A 30 -9.37 57.74 38.50
C ASP A 30 -9.86 57.75 37.05
N VAL A 31 -10.12 56.57 36.49
CA VAL A 31 -10.89 56.42 35.25
C VAL A 31 -11.86 55.25 35.42
N GLY A 32 -13.14 55.56 35.20
CA GLY A 32 -14.29 54.71 35.50
C GLY A 32 -14.35 53.40 34.72
N SER A 33 -15.13 52.49 35.29
CA SER A 33 -15.48 51.18 34.74
C SER A 33 -16.26 51.30 33.43
N ALA A 34 -15.55 51.37 32.30
CA ALA A 34 -16.13 51.17 30.98
C ALA A 34 -16.09 49.67 30.65
N SER A 35 -17.24 49.01 30.66
CA SER A 35 -17.41 47.64 30.17
C SER A 35 -17.15 47.59 28.66
N ALA A 36 -15.92 47.29 28.27
CA ALA A 36 -15.60 46.97 26.89
C ALA A 36 -16.16 45.58 26.55
N GLN A 37 -17.33 45.54 25.90
CA GLN A 37 -17.83 44.32 25.28
C GLN A 37 -16.92 44.00 24.09
N SER A 38 -16.01 43.03 24.26
CA SER A 38 -15.25 42.47 23.16
C SER A 38 -16.23 41.73 22.24
N THR A 39 -16.61 42.37 21.13
CA THR A 39 -17.22 41.67 20.00
C THR A 39 -16.14 40.85 19.32
N LEU A 40 -15.91 39.66 19.87
CA LEU A 40 -15.04 38.65 19.29
C LEU A 40 -15.73 38.17 18.00
N LEU A 41 -15.33 38.75 16.87
CA LEU A 41 -15.62 38.21 15.54
C LEU A 41 -15.09 36.76 15.52
N LYS A 42 -16.00 35.80 15.68
CA LYS A 42 -15.74 34.40 15.38
C LYS A 42 -15.52 34.28 13.87
N GLN A 43 -14.29 34.53 13.43
CA GLN A 43 -13.82 34.05 12.14
C GLN A 43 -13.82 32.53 12.22
N SER A 44 -14.96 31.97 11.81
CA SER A 44 -15.09 30.56 11.52
C SER A 44 -14.21 30.29 10.30
N THR A 45 -12.95 29.94 10.55
CA THR A 45 -12.11 29.27 9.58
C THR A 45 -12.80 27.96 9.25
N LEU A 46 -13.63 27.98 8.20
CA LEU A 46 -14.12 26.78 7.55
C LEU A 46 -12.89 26.02 7.06
N LEU A 47 -12.46 25.05 7.85
CA LEU A 47 -11.56 23.98 7.43
C LEU A 47 -12.23 23.29 6.25
N ARG A 48 -11.93 23.75 5.03
CA ARG A 48 -12.30 23.10 3.80
C ARG A 48 -11.61 21.74 3.81
N LYS A 49 -12.35 20.71 4.20
CA LYS A 49 -11.93 19.32 4.14
C LYS A 49 -11.65 19.03 2.67
N THR A 50 -10.39 19.02 2.27
CA THR A 50 -9.99 18.72 0.89
C THR A 50 -10.35 17.26 0.63
N GLN A 51 -11.54 17.02 0.06
CA GLN A 51 -11.92 15.69 -0.37
C GLN A 51 -10.96 15.25 -1.48
N PRO A 52 -10.41 14.03 -1.42
CA PRO A 52 -9.64 13.47 -2.52
C PRO A 52 -10.46 13.55 -3.81
N SER A 53 -9.83 13.94 -4.92
CA SER A 53 -10.50 13.92 -6.22
C SER A 53 -10.96 12.49 -6.56
N ALA A 54 -12.02 12.36 -7.38
CA ALA A 54 -12.51 11.05 -7.79
C ALA A 54 -11.42 10.17 -8.44
N ASP A 55 -10.46 10.78 -9.13
CA ASP A 55 -9.32 10.07 -9.72
C ASP A 55 -8.29 9.62 -8.68
N ALA A 56 -8.06 10.41 -7.62
CA ALA A 56 -7.21 10.00 -6.49
C ALA A 56 -7.80 8.79 -5.73
N LEU A 57 -9.10 8.54 -5.86
CA LEU A 57 -9.74 7.35 -5.28
C LEU A 57 -9.62 6.12 -6.19
N ARG A 58 -9.48 6.30 -7.51
CA ARG A 58 -9.44 5.20 -8.49
C ARG A 58 -8.06 4.55 -8.58
N PHE A 59 -7.00 5.29 -8.25
CA PHE A 59 -5.61 4.83 -8.34
C PHE A 59 -4.95 4.80 -6.96
N ALA A 60 -4.21 3.73 -6.67
CA ALA A 60 -3.40 3.68 -5.45
C ALA A 60 -2.19 4.62 -5.61
N SER A 61 -2.12 5.65 -4.76
CA SER A 61 -0.98 6.55 -4.69
C SER A 61 0.29 5.77 -4.32
N VAL A 62 1.40 6.09 -4.98
CA VAL A 62 2.70 5.49 -4.71
C VAL A 62 3.62 6.51 -4.05
N GLY A 63 4.37 6.07 -3.05
CA GLY A 63 5.45 6.82 -2.43
C GLY A 63 6.81 6.52 -3.07
N GLY A 64 7.86 6.70 -2.29
CA GLY A 64 9.24 6.46 -2.72
C GLY A 64 9.59 4.99 -2.93
N ARG A 65 10.83 4.75 -3.37
CA ARG A 65 11.39 3.39 -3.52
C ARG A 65 11.42 2.68 -2.16
N THR A 66 11.16 1.38 -2.18
CA THR A 66 11.18 0.53 -0.98
C THR A 66 11.91 -0.79 -1.25
N SER A 67 12.03 -1.62 -0.22
CA SER A 67 12.69 -2.92 -0.31
C SER A 67 11.95 -3.87 -1.24
N VAL A 68 12.73 -4.57 -2.07
CA VAL A 68 12.24 -5.64 -2.95
C VAL A 68 11.94 -6.88 -2.09
N PRO A 69 10.78 -7.55 -2.28
CA PRO A 69 10.50 -8.82 -1.61
C PRO A 69 11.59 -9.85 -1.92
N TYR A 70 12.06 -10.57 -0.89
CA TYR A 70 13.10 -11.61 -1.06
C TYR A 70 12.71 -12.63 -2.13
N GLY A 71 11.46 -13.11 -2.10
CA GLY A 71 10.99 -14.08 -3.08
C GLY A 71 11.07 -13.58 -4.53
N TRP A 72 10.87 -12.29 -4.79
CA TRP A 72 11.10 -11.71 -6.13
C TRP A 72 12.57 -11.75 -6.53
N LEU A 73 13.49 -11.41 -5.61
CA LEU A 73 14.93 -11.46 -5.87
C LEU A 73 15.41 -12.88 -6.20
N ASP A 74 14.99 -13.86 -5.40
CA ASP A 74 15.32 -15.28 -5.62
C ASP A 74 14.70 -15.81 -6.93
N PHE A 75 13.44 -15.47 -7.21
CA PHE A 75 12.79 -15.81 -8.48
C PHE A 75 13.54 -15.22 -9.68
N CYS A 76 13.98 -13.97 -9.61
CA CYS A 76 14.78 -13.35 -10.66
C CYS A 76 16.16 -14.01 -10.83
N HIS A 77 16.76 -14.48 -9.75
CA HIS A 77 18.02 -15.21 -9.81
C HIS A 77 17.85 -16.55 -10.55
N ARG A 78 16.81 -17.32 -10.20
CA ARG A 78 16.49 -18.62 -10.82
C ARG A 78 15.88 -18.49 -12.21
N ARG A 79 15.16 -17.40 -12.50
CA ARG A 79 14.52 -17.09 -13.79
C ARG A 79 14.90 -15.70 -14.30
N PRO A 80 16.14 -15.51 -14.79
CA PRO A 80 16.62 -14.19 -15.20
C PRO A 80 15.78 -13.51 -16.29
N LYS A 81 15.12 -14.27 -17.16
CA LYS A 81 14.30 -13.73 -18.26
C LYS A 81 13.09 -12.92 -17.77
N GLU A 82 12.60 -13.19 -16.56
CA GLU A 82 11.46 -12.48 -15.96
C GLU A 82 11.80 -11.06 -15.51
N CYS A 83 13.09 -10.81 -15.29
CA CYS A 83 13.57 -9.61 -14.58
C CYS A 83 14.63 -8.84 -15.36
N LYS A 84 15.38 -9.50 -16.26
CA LYS A 84 16.33 -8.87 -17.19
C LYS A 84 15.57 -8.34 -18.41
N VAL A 85 14.66 -7.41 -18.17
CA VAL A 85 13.86 -6.72 -19.18
C VAL A 85 14.24 -5.24 -19.23
N PRO A 86 14.23 -4.60 -20.41
CA PRO A 86 14.52 -3.17 -20.52
C PRO A 86 13.44 -2.37 -19.77
N ALA A 87 13.81 -1.25 -19.17
CA ALA A 87 12.82 -0.31 -18.66
C ALA A 87 11.96 0.22 -19.81
N LEU A 88 10.65 0.34 -19.58
CA LEU A 88 9.71 0.86 -20.58
C LEU A 88 8.93 2.04 -20.00
N PRO A 89 8.40 2.96 -20.82
CA PRO A 89 7.48 3.98 -20.34
C PRO A 89 6.27 3.36 -19.63
N ALA A 90 5.76 4.01 -18.59
CA ALA A 90 4.54 3.55 -17.92
C ALA A 90 3.37 3.54 -18.91
N THR A 91 2.53 2.50 -18.84
CA THR A 91 1.31 2.41 -19.63
C THR A 91 0.21 1.70 -18.85
N ASN A 92 -1.03 2.02 -19.20
CA ASN A 92 -2.23 1.46 -18.59
C ASN A 92 -2.98 0.64 -19.64
N VAL A 93 -3.67 -0.40 -19.18
CA VAL A 93 -4.62 -1.16 -20.01
C VAL A 93 -5.84 -0.29 -20.27
N LYS A 94 -6.32 -0.21 -21.51
CA LYS A 94 -7.65 0.32 -21.80
C LYS A 94 -8.71 -0.67 -21.33
N LEU A 95 -9.55 -0.30 -20.36
CA LEU A 95 -10.55 -1.20 -19.78
C LEU A 95 -11.81 -1.29 -20.66
N THR A 96 -11.69 -2.02 -21.77
CA THR A 96 -12.82 -2.36 -22.65
C THR A 96 -13.56 -3.61 -22.14
N ALA A 97 -14.77 -3.87 -22.67
CA ALA A 97 -15.52 -5.09 -22.36
C ALA A 97 -14.74 -6.35 -22.70
N GLN A 98 -13.98 -6.32 -23.80
CA GLN A 98 -13.13 -7.43 -24.20
C GLN A 98 -11.99 -7.66 -23.21
N ASN A 99 -11.28 -6.61 -22.81
CA ASN A 99 -10.18 -6.74 -21.86
C ASN A 99 -10.67 -7.17 -20.48
N LEU A 100 -11.83 -6.69 -20.03
CA LEU A 100 -12.45 -7.17 -18.80
C LEU A 100 -12.80 -8.67 -18.87
N ARG A 101 -13.36 -9.15 -19.99
CA ARG A 101 -13.62 -10.59 -20.18
C ARG A 101 -12.34 -11.41 -20.11
N ILE A 102 -11.24 -10.94 -20.71
CA ILE A 102 -9.94 -11.63 -20.66
C ILE A 102 -9.42 -11.68 -19.21
N LEU A 103 -9.47 -10.55 -18.50
CA LEU A 103 -9.08 -10.46 -17.09
C LEU A 103 -9.84 -11.47 -16.23
N ASN A 104 -11.17 -11.48 -16.31
CA ASN A 104 -12.02 -12.41 -15.55
C ASN A 104 -11.70 -13.86 -15.89
N ARG A 105 -11.58 -14.20 -17.18
CA ARG A 105 -11.27 -15.57 -17.64
C ARG A 105 -9.93 -16.05 -17.07
N ILE A 106 -8.89 -15.21 -17.11
CA ILE A 106 -7.57 -15.59 -16.61
C ILE A 106 -7.55 -15.67 -15.09
N ASN A 107 -8.24 -14.76 -14.39
CA ASN A 107 -8.35 -14.81 -12.94
C ASN A 107 -8.97 -16.14 -12.48
N LEU A 108 -10.14 -16.48 -13.03
CA LEU A 108 -10.85 -17.73 -12.74
C LEU A 108 -10.04 -18.96 -13.14
N LYS A 109 -9.39 -18.94 -14.32
CA LYS A 109 -8.54 -20.05 -14.77
C LYS A 109 -7.44 -20.34 -13.75
N ALA A 110 -6.67 -19.33 -13.35
CA ALA A 110 -5.59 -19.53 -12.39
C ALA A 110 -6.12 -19.96 -11.01
N ASN A 111 -7.26 -19.43 -10.56
CA ASN A 111 -7.88 -19.81 -9.29
C ASN A 111 -8.33 -21.27 -9.27
N ASN A 112 -8.80 -21.80 -10.41
CA ASN A 112 -9.26 -23.18 -10.54
C ASN A 112 -8.13 -24.19 -10.83
N ASP A 113 -7.09 -23.77 -11.55
CA ASP A 113 -6.02 -24.69 -12.01
C ASP A 113 -4.98 -24.99 -10.92
N ILE A 114 -4.86 -24.12 -9.91
CA ILE A 114 -3.86 -24.24 -8.86
C ILE A 114 -4.55 -24.70 -7.59
N LYS A 115 -4.03 -25.77 -6.99
CA LYS A 115 -4.40 -26.22 -5.65
C LYS A 115 -3.63 -25.41 -4.60
N PRO A 116 -4.32 -24.79 -3.62
CA PRO A 116 -3.66 -24.02 -2.58
C PRO A 116 -2.86 -24.95 -1.66
N VAL A 117 -1.57 -24.64 -1.48
CA VAL A 117 -0.67 -25.29 -0.51
C VAL A 117 0.29 -24.25 0.03
N SER A 118 0.65 -24.36 1.31
CA SER A 118 1.63 -23.45 1.90
C SER A 118 3.03 -23.69 1.34
N ASN A 119 3.88 -22.68 1.47
CA ASN A 119 5.28 -22.76 1.09
C ASN A 119 6.03 -23.93 1.76
N PHE A 120 5.72 -24.20 3.03
CA PHE A 120 6.32 -25.28 3.78
C PHE A 120 5.86 -26.66 3.28
N GLU A 121 4.56 -26.82 3.01
CA GLU A 121 4.04 -28.08 2.44
C GLU A 121 4.54 -28.33 1.02
N HIS A 122 4.75 -27.27 0.23
CA HIS A 122 5.18 -27.40 -1.16
C HIS A 122 6.70 -27.62 -1.30
N TRP A 123 7.51 -26.83 -0.60
CA TRP A 123 8.97 -26.81 -0.77
C TRP A 123 9.77 -27.13 0.50
N GLY A 124 9.11 -27.46 1.61
CA GLY A 124 9.77 -27.77 2.88
C GLY A 124 10.45 -26.58 3.57
N THR A 125 10.12 -25.35 3.17
CA THR A 125 10.72 -24.12 3.71
C THR A 125 9.68 -23.08 4.09
N MET A 126 9.94 -22.31 5.14
CA MET A 126 9.11 -21.16 5.53
C MET A 126 9.49 -19.88 4.76
N VAL A 127 10.62 -19.90 4.05
CA VAL A 127 11.08 -18.75 3.26
C VAL A 127 10.27 -18.65 1.97
N ASP A 128 9.76 -17.46 1.67
CA ASP A 128 8.98 -17.20 0.46
C ASP A 128 9.66 -17.71 -0.82
N HIS A 129 9.02 -18.70 -1.46
CA HIS A 129 9.46 -19.28 -2.71
C HIS A 129 8.49 -18.87 -3.82
N TRP A 130 8.93 -17.97 -4.69
CA TRP A 130 8.12 -17.49 -5.81
C TRP A 130 8.47 -18.30 -7.05
N ASP A 131 7.47 -18.85 -7.74
CA ASP A 131 7.65 -19.62 -8.98
C ASP A 131 6.34 -19.71 -9.79
N TYR A 132 6.36 -20.47 -10.88
CA TYR A 132 5.18 -20.88 -11.63
C TYR A 132 4.62 -22.22 -11.14
N PRO A 133 3.30 -22.45 -11.24
CA PRO A 133 2.63 -23.66 -10.76
C PRO A 133 2.84 -24.83 -11.73
N VAL A 134 4.09 -25.29 -11.89
CA VAL A 134 4.44 -26.36 -12.85
C VAL A 134 3.80 -27.71 -12.51
N ASP A 135 3.46 -27.92 -11.24
CA ASP A 135 2.79 -29.11 -10.70
C ASP A 135 1.34 -28.81 -10.24
N GLY A 136 0.78 -27.66 -10.64
CA GLY A 136 -0.58 -27.26 -10.30
C GLY A 136 -0.78 -26.92 -8.82
N LYS A 137 0.28 -26.55 -8.08
CA LYS A 137 0.22 -26.20 -6.66
C LYS A 137 0.89 -24.86 -6.39
N GLY A 138 0.48 -24.22 -5.29
CA GLY A 138 1.17 -23.05 -4.76
C GLY A 138 0.29 -22.22 -3.82
N ASP A 139 0.83 -21.12 -3.34
CA ASP A 139 0.13 -20.09 -2.56
C ASP A 139 0.14 -18.74 -3.30
N CYS A 140 -0.26 -17.67 -2.62
CA CYS A 140 -0.69 -16.39 -3.21
C CYS A 140 0.23 -15.84 -4.32
N LYS A 141 1.55 -15.83 -4.10
CA LYS A 141 2.52 -15.33 -5.08
C LYS A 141 2.57 -16.15 -6.36
N ILE A 142 2.31 -17.46 -6.29
CA ILE A 142 2.28 -18.36 -7.44
C ILE A 142 1.07 -18.05 -8.31
N TYR A 143 -0.11 -17.85 -7.70
CA TYR A 143 -1.31 -17.41 -8.41
C TYR A 143 -1.09 -16.05 -9.08
N ALA A 144 -0.56 -15.07 -8.35
CA ALA A 144 -0.34 -13.72 -8.87
C ALA A 144 0.67 -13.72 -10.04
N LEU A 145 1.78 -14.47 -9.93
CA LEU A 145 2.75 -14.62 -11.02
C LEU A 145 2.17 -15.34 -12.23
N TYR A 146 1.37 -16.39 -12.01
CA TYR A 146 0.78 -17.15 -13.10
C TYR A 146 -0.26 -16.31 -13.86
N LYS A 147 -1.13 -15.58 -13.15
CA LYS A 147 -2.07 -14.62 -13.76
C LYS A 147 -1.33 -13.57 -14.58
N ARG A 148 -0.23 -13.04 -14.04
CA ARG A 148 0.62 -12.05 -14.72
C ARG A 148 1.19 -12.62 -16.02
N LYS A 149 1.73 -13.83 -15.99
CA LYS A 149 2.25 -14.54 -17.16
C LYS A 149 1.17 -14.73 -18.23
N LEU A 150 0.02 -15.31 -17.86
CA LEU A 150 -1.08 -15.56 -18.79
C LEU A 150 -1.62 -14.28 -19.42
N LEU A 151 -1.66 -13.17 -18.67
CA LEU A 151 -2.07 -11.87 -19.20
C LEU A 151 -1.05 -11.30 -20.19
N GLN A 152 0.25 -11.44 -19.93
CA GLN A 152 1.30 -11.05 -20.88
C GLN A 152 1.21 -11.87 -22.17
N GLU A 153 0.99 -13.18 -22.06
CA GLU A 153 0.76 -14.07 -23.21
C GLU A 153 -0.52 -13.69 -23.98
N ALA A 154 -1.52 -13.14 -23.30
CA ALA A 154 -2.72 -12.58 -23.92
C ALA A 154 -2.53 -11.15 -24.49
N GLY A 155 -1.30 -10.62 -24.50
CA GLY A 155 -0.96 -9.32 -25.08
C GLY A 155 -1.10 -8.11 -24.15
N PHE A 156 -1.36 -8.31 -22.85
CA PHE A 156 -1.41 -7.21 -21.91
C PHE A 156 0.01 -6.66 -21.65
N PRO A 157 0.20 -5.33 -21.56
CA PRO A 157 1.51 -4.73 -21.37
C PRO A 157 2.03 -5.05 -19.96
N ARG A 158 3.28 -5.53 -19.87
CA ARG A 158 3.92 -5.85 -18.59
C ARG A 158 3.93 -4.67 -17.60
N GLN A 159 3.97 -3.43 -18.10
CA GLN A 159 3.98 -2.23 -17.27
C GLN A 159 2.67 -2.00 -16.51
N ALA A 160 1.59 -2.68 -16.91
CA ALA A 160 0.32 -2.61 -16.24
C ALA A 160 0.05 -3.79 -15.29
N LEU A 161 0.93 -4.81 -15.26
CA LEU A 161 0.73 -6.05 -14.53
C LEU A 161 1.76 -6.14 -13.40
N LEU A 162 1.37 -5.66 -12.22
CA LEU A 162 2.27 -5.34 -11.14
C LEU A 162 2.06 -6.27 -9.96
N MET A 163 3.12 -6.97 -9.54
CA MET A 163 3.10 -7.71 -8.29
C MET A 163 2.98 -6.73 -7.12
N THR A 164 2.09 -7.02 -6.18
CA THR A 164 1.76 -6.14 -5.06
C THR A 164 1.70 -6.95 -3.77
N VAL A 165 2.30 -6.41 -2.71
CA VAL A 165 2.26 -6.99 -1.36
C VAL A 165 1.32 -6.16 -0.49
N VAL A 166 0.42 -6.85 0.21
CA VAL A 166 -0.60 -6.27 1.08
C VAL A 166 -0.64 -7.02 2.42
N HIS A 167 -1.34 -6.45 3.40
CA HIS A 167 -2.01 -7.26 4.41
C HIS A 167 -3.47 -7.45 4.02
N ASP A 168 -3.95 -8.68 4.12
CA ASP A 168 -5.33 -9.03 3.78
C ASP A 168 -6.34 -8.57 4.88
N LEU A 169 -7.55 -9.15 4.89
CA LEU A 169 -8.57 -8.80 5.88
C LEU A 169 -8.33 -9.42 7.26
N ASP A 170 -7.55 -10.50 7.31
CA ASP A 170 -7.13 -11.16 8.55
C ASP A 170 -5.79 -10.59 9.05
N ASN A 171 -5.28 -9.56 8.36
CA ASN A 171 -4.00 -8.88 8.62
C ASN A 171 -2.78 -9.79 8.39
N GLU A 172 -2.92 -10.81 7.54
CA GLU A 172 -1.83 -11.69 7.12
C GLU A 172 -1.13 -11.14 5.87
N GLY A 173 0.16 -11.45 5.73
CA GLY A 173 0.94 -11.04 4.56
C GLY A 173 0.46 -11.74 3.29
N HIS A 174 0.09 -10.97 2.26
CA HIS A 174 -0.50 -11.50 1.05
C HIS A 174 0.06 -10.87 -0.22
N THR A 175 0.16 -11.66 -1.29
CA THR A 175 0.63 -11.19 -2.61
C THR A 175 -0.46 -11.32 -3.65
N ILE A 176 -0.78 -10.21 -4.32
CA ILE A 176 -1.82 -10.11 -5.34
C ILE A 176 -1.23 -9.58 -6.64
N LEU A 177 -2.02 -9.68 -7.72
CA LEU A 177 -1.74 -8.98 -8.97
C LEU A 177 -2.58 -7.71 -9.05
N THR A 178 -1.92 -6.55 -9.15
CA THR A 178 -2.58 -5.29 -9.49
C THR A 178 -2.48 -5.02 -10.99
N VAL A 179 -3.62 -4.71 -11.61
CA VAL A 179 -3.71 -4.33 -13.02
C VAL A 179 -4.00 -2.83 -13.13
N LYS A 180 -3.05 -2.08 -13.69
CA LYS A 180 -3.22 -0.66 -14.00
C LYS A 180 -4.12 -0.50 -15.23
N THR A 181 -5.27 0.13 -15.07
CA THR A 181 -6.14 0.47 -16.21
C THR A 181 -6.28 1.99 -16.37
N ASP A 182 -6.91 2.43 -17.45
CA ASP A 182 -7.32 3.82 -17.65
C ASP A 182 -8.54 4.24 -16.79
N LYS A 183 -9.23 3.28 -16.17
CA LYS A 183 -10.39 3.51 -15.28
C LYS A 183 -10.08 3.32 -13.79
N GLY A 184 -8.86 2.90 -13.45
CA GLY A 184 -8.44 2.66 -12.06
C GLY A 184 -7.51 1.45 -11.89
N ASP A 185 -7.11 1.19 -10.65
CA ASP A 185 -6.37 -0.02 -10.29
C ASP A 185 -7.34 -1.15 -9.96
N LEU A 186 -7.19 -2.28 -10.67
CA LEU A 186 -7.94 -3.51 -10.41
C LEU A 186 -7.05 -4.54 -9.71
N VAL A 187 -7.67 -5.38 -8.88
CA VAL A 187 -7.02 -6.43 -8.09
C VAL A 187 -7.52 -7.79 -8.55
N LEU A 188 -6.58 -8.65 -8.92
CA LEU A 188 -6.80 -10.07 -9.20
C LEU A 188 -6.19 -10.86 -8.05
N ASP A 189 -7.04 -11.63 -7.36
CA ASP A 189 -6.73 -12.32 -6.11
C ASP A 189 -7.10 -13.81 -6.20
N ASN A 190 -6.41 -14.67 -5.46
CA ASN A 190 -6.76 -16.08 -5.28
C ASN A 190 -7.71 -16.33 -4.11
N LEU A 191 -7.83 -15.39 -3.16
CA LEU A 191 -8.78 -15.51 -2.05
C LEU A 191 -10.22 -15.25 -2.49
N VAL A 192 -10.41 -14.51 -3.59
CA VAL A 192 -11.72 -14.16 -4.14
C VAL A 192 -11.66 -14.14 -5.68
N ASP A 193 -12.62 -14.77 -6.34
CA ASP A 193 -12.70 -14.83 -7.82
C ASP A 193 -13.10 -13.52 -8.48
N GLU A 194 -13.86 -12.69 -7.76
CA GLU A 194 -14.30 -11.38 -8.23
C GLU A 194 -13.11 -10.42 -8.33
N ILE A 195 -12.90 -9.85 -9.53
CA ILE A 195 -11.96 -8.74 -9.71
C ILE A 195 -12.55 -7.49 -9.07
N ARG A 196 -11.78 -6.84 -8.21
CA ARG A 196 -12.22 -5.65 -7.46
C ARG A 196 -11.34 -4.45 -7.75
N PRO A 197 -11.89 -3.22 -7.72
CA PRO A 197 -11.06 -2.03 -7.61
C PRO A 197 -10.27 -2.07 -6.29
N TRP A 198 -9.04 -1.56 -6.31
CA TRP A 198 -8.15 -1.60 -5.15
C TRP A 198 -8.80 -0.98 -3.90
N ASN A 199 -9.58 0.10 -4.07
CA ASN A 199 -10.28 0.84 -3.03
C ASN A 199 -11.59 0.19 -2.52
N ALA A 200 -11.88 -1.04 -2.97
CA ALA A 200 -13.02 -1.85 -2.55
C ALA A 200 -12.59 -3.20 -1.94
N THR A 201 -11.28 -3.40 -1.76
CA THR A 201 -10.73 -4.65 -1.20
C THR A 201 -10.74 -4.66 0.32
N GLY A 202 -10.53 -3.50 0.95
CA GLY A 202 -10.31 -3.38 2.39
C GLY A 202 -8.88 -3.71 2.86
N TYR A 203 -8.03 -4.23 1.96
CA TYR A 203 -6.65 -4.59 2.25
C TYR A 203 -5.79 -3.38 2.62
N TYR A 204 -4.72 -3.62 3.36
CA TYR A 204 -3.69 -2.61 3.60
C TYR A 204 -2.53 -2.80 2.63
N PHE A 205 -2.38 -1.89 1.67
CA PHE A 205 -1.37 -2.00 0.62
C PHE A 205 -0.03 -1.52 1.13
N LEU A 206 0.99 -2.37 1.08
CA LEU A 206 2.33 -2.05 1.54
C LEU A 206 3.18 -1.48 0.41
N LYS A 207 3.29 -2.23 -0.68
CA LYS A 207 4.21 -1.94 -1.79
C LYS A 207 3.86 -2.68 -3.06
N ARG A 208 4.33 -2.15 -4.19
CA ARG A 208 4.07 -2.68 -5.53
C ARG A 208 5.26 -2.45 -6.45
N GLN A 209 5.40 -3.30 -7.46
CA GLN A 209 6.35 -3.05 -8.56
C GLN A 209 6.07 -1.70 -9.26
N SER A 210 7.12 -1.02 -9.71
CA SER A 210 6.96 0.12 -10.61
C SER A 210 6.47 -0.32 -11.99
N GLN A 211 5.77 0.56 -12.71
CA GLN A 211 5.32 0.27 -14.07
C GLN A 211 6.52 0.10 -15.03
N GLN A 212 7.58 0.86 -14.83
CA GLN A 212 8.69 0.95 -15.78
C GLN A 212 9.64 -0.24 -15.67
N ASN A 213 10.00 -0.63 -14.43
CA ASN A 213 10.99 -1.66 -14.14
C ASN A 213 10.49 -2.61 -13.04
N PRO A 214 10.37 -3.92 -13.31
CA PRO A 214 9.81 -4.87 -12.34
C PRO A 214 10.71 -5.11 -11.12
N ASN A 215 11.98 -4.67 -11.17
CA ASN A 215 12.94 -4.78 -10.07
C ASN A 215 12.94 -3.54 -9.16
N ILE A 216 12.16 -2.51 -9.50
CA ILE A 216 11.94 -1.34 -8.64
C ILE A 216 10.59 -1.52 -7.96
N TRP A 217 10.59 -1.40 -6.63
CA TRP A 217 9.37 -1.45 -5.82
C TRP A 217 9.14 -0.10 -5.16
N LEU A 218 7.88 0.33 -5.11
CA LEU A 218 7.43 1.59 -4.55
C LEU A 218 6.51 1.32 -3.36
N SER A 219 6.62 2.14 -2.32
CA SER A 219 5.70 2.08 -1.18
C SER A 219 4.30 2.56 -1.58
N ILE A 220 3.28 2.05 -0.90
CA ILE A 220 1.88 2.53 -1.01
C ILE A 220 1.42 2.97 0.38
N ASN A 221 1.52 2.08 1.38
CA ASN A 221 1.17 2.33 2.78
C ASN A 221 -0.23 2.95 2.94
N GLN A 222 -1.23 2.36 2.28
CA GLN A 222 -2.59 2.89 2.23
C GLN A 222 -3.62 1.77 2.28
N ARG A 223 -4.72 1.98 3.02
CA ARG A 223 -5.86 1.06 3.02
C ARG A 223 -6.71 1.24 1.78
N GLY A 224 -7.04 0.12 1.11
CA GLY A 224 -7.90 0.03 -0.06
C GLY A 224 -9.39 0.13 0.27
N GLY A 225 -9.78 1.17 1.01
CA GLY A 225 -11.17 1.44 1.39
C GLY A 225 -11.77 0.39 2.33
N THR A 226 -13.06 0.08 2.15
CA THR A 226 -13.76 -0.99 2.85
C THR A 226 -14.04 -2.15 1.89
N PRO A 227 -14.06 -3.40 2.37
CA PRO A 227 -14.46 -4.53 1.53
C PRO A 227 -15.86 -4.31 0.99
N LYS A 228 -16.03 -4.40 -0.32
CA LYS A 228 -17.34 -4.35 -0.97
C LYS A 228 -17.46 -5.49 -1.96
N THR A 229 -18.47 -6.33 -1.77
CA THR A 229 -18.81 -7.46 -2.63
C THR A 229 -19.51 -7.05 -3.93
N LEU A 230 -19.72 -5.74 -4.17
CA LEU A 230 -20.65 -5.24 -5.19
C LEU A 230 -20.13 -4.07 -6.02
N THR A 231 -18.81 -3.92 -6.17
CA THR A 231 -18.33 -3.02 -7.23
C THR A 231 -18.33 -3.83 -8.51
N ASN A 232 -19.48 -3.88 -9.20
CA ASN A 232 -19.55 -4.52 -10.51
C ASN A 232 -18.57 -3.79 -11.44
N VAL A 233 -17.36 -4.32 -11.60
CA VAL A 233 -16.31 -3.76 -12.48
C VAL A 233 -16.83 -3.65 -13.91
N ALA A 234 -17.86 -4.41 -14.29
CA ALA A 234 -18.52 -4.22 -15.58
C ALA A 234 -19.17 -2.84 -15.73
N LYS A 235 -19.52 -2.13 -14.65
CA LYS A 235 -19.98 -0.73 -14.70
C LYS A 235 -18.87 0.27 -15.00
N LEU A 236 -17.60 -0.14 -14.92
CA LEU A 236 -16.45 0.69 -15.28
C LEU A 236 -16.10 0.60 -16.78
N VAL A 237 -16.68 -0.40 -17.46
CA VAL A 237 -16.61 -0.55 -18.90
C VAL A 237 -17.75 0.27 -19.49
N ASP A 238 -17.42 1.20 -20.38
CA ASP A 238 -18.40 2.01 -21.12
C ASP A 238 -19.26 1.14 -22.05
#